data_AF-A0A3A8IMN1-F1
#
_entry.id   AF-A0A3A8IMN1-F1
#
_cell.length_a   1.000
_cell.length_b   1.000
_cell.length_c   1.000
_cell.angle_alpha   90.00
_cell.angle_beta   90.00
_cell.angle_gamma   90.00
#
_symmetry.space_group_name_H-M   'P 1'
#
loop_
_entity.id
_entity.type
_entity.pdbx_description
1 polymer ?
#
loop_
_entity_poly.entity_id
_entity_poly.type
_entity_poly.pdbx_seq_one_letter_code
_entity_poly.pdbx_strand_id
1 'polypeptide(L)'
;MALKRLLPALMGGVLLFVLASLGVLASQRLNTDALEARLVREVNTLTHAEHPRPAHVTPPRAGTFADALEPWVASLVRPPHAAPAPGAEDAARCEAVTEGRIPVASLPTACREALDRDRPLMRQVLAATHAESGGLPEELRPLSGPDVSRRDALAQALRRVLEQAALETRLLVAGGNADPAVDTCVDALALSRELALGGGLAGQRLSVHGYTRTWRACADALDAASVGRKREAAAQLTRLHEGFPPLSLTLHEDSLAAQLTAFRDLLSDEARSLLPVTWMDAPSLPGALSRRLQWRQWVADSDRLRAVVDQPVEARRRAMSALDARKAQEHFRQEDAVSARLSSEDMEAMDLRALRSEALIALAEVDAERAEKGQWPKALATKTASLVLESVDASQAIIRSCVRGLTPEALLLNADAPATSQQARFQP
;
A
#
# COMPACT_ATOMS: atom_id res chain seq x y z
N MET A 1 28.41 -19.21 -72.84
CA MET A 1 27.82 -17.94 -72.32
C MET A 1 26.50 -18.10 -71.55
N ALA A 2 25.99 -19.31 -71.29
CA ALA A 2 24.72 -19.51 -70.57
C ALA A 2 24.83 -19.52 -69.02
N LEU A 3 25.99 -19.90 -68.46
CA LEU A 3 26.18 -20.01 -67.01
C LEU A 3 26.25 -18.66 -66.26
N LYS A 4 26.61 -17.55 -66.95
CA LYS A 4 26.76 -16.23 -66.32
C LYS A 4 25.42 -15.51 -66.03
N ARG A 5 24.30 -15.98 -66.59
CA ARG A 5 22.96 -15.38 -66.36
C ARG A 5 22.16 -16.05 -65.23
N LEU A 6 22.57 -17.22 -64.76
CA LEU A 6 21.90 -17.95 -63.67
C LEU A 6 22.25 -17.37 -62.28
N LEU A 7 23.48 -16.90 -62.10
CA LEU A 7 23.96 -16.30 -60.84
C LEU A 7 23.16 -15.05 -60.41
N PRO A 8 22.93 -14.03 -61.26
CA PRO A 8 22.15 -12.85 -60.85
C PRO A 8 20.66 -13.17 -60.59
N ALA A 9 20.08 -14.15 -61.28
CA ALA A 9 18.70 -14.59 -61.03
C ALA A 9 18.56 -15.36 -59.70
N LEU A 10 19.53 -16.21 -59.36
CA LEU A 10 19.60 -16.89 -58.06
C LEU A 10 19.85 -15.91 -56.91
N MET A 11 20.77 -14.96 -57.08
CA MET A 11 21.03 -13.92 -56.08
C MET A 11 19.80 -13.00 -55.87
N GLY A 12 19.07 -12.67 -56.94
CA GLY A 12 17.81 -11.93 -56.87
C GLY A 12 16.70 -12.70 -56.14
N GLY A 13 16.58 -14.01 -56.40
CA GLY A 13 15.62 -14.88 -55.71
C GLY A 13 15.91 -15.04 -54.21
N VAL A 14 17.19 -15.21 -53.84
CA VAL A 14 17.61 -15.28 -52.44
C VAL A 14 17.35 -13.96 -51.72
N LEU A 15 17.66 -12.82 -52.33
CA LEU A 15 17.38 -11.51 -51.73
C LEU A 15 15.88 -11.28 -51.50
N LEU A 16 15.04 -11.61 -52.48
CA LEU A 16 13.58 -11.54 -52.36
C LEU A 16 13.05 -12.45 -51.25
N PHE A 17 13.56 -13.67 -51.16
CA PHE A 17 13.18 -14.61 -50.10
C PHE A 17 13.60 -14.10 -48.71
N VAL A 18 14.80 -13.52 -48.59
CA VAL A 18 15.28 -12.89 -47.35
C VAL A 18 14.39 -11.69 -46.97
N LEU A 19 14.06 -10.81 -47.92
CA LEU A 19 13.19 -9.66 -47.67
C LEU A 19 11.76 -10.08 -47.29
N ALA A 20 11.19 -11.07 -47.97
CA ALA A 20 9.89 -11.61 -47.63
C ALA A 20 9.88 -12.26 -46.23
N SER A 21 10.92 -13.03 -45.90
CA SER A 21 11.09 -13.63 -44.57
C SER A 21 11.25 -12.57 -43.48
N LEU A 22 12.04 -11.53 -43.73
CA LEU A 22 12.19 -10.38 -42.83
C LEU A 22 10.86 -9.62 -42.67
N GLY A 23 10.09 -9.47 -43.75
CA GLY A 23 8.76 -8.84 -43.72
C GLY A 23 7.74 -9.64 -42.91
N VAL A 24 7.72 -10.97 -43.07
CA VAL A 24 6.87 -11.86 -42.26
C VAL A 24 7.29 -11.83 -40.80
N LEU A 25 8.60 -11.90 -40.51
CA LEU A 25 9.11 -11.80 -39.13
C LEU A 25 8.80 -10.44 -38.50
N ALA A 26 8.94 -9.34 -39.26
CA ALA A 26 8.58 -8.00 -38.79
C ALA A 26 7.08 -7.91 -38.52
N SER A 27 6.23 -8.38 -39.44
CA SER A 27 4.77 -8.42 -39.25
C SER A 27 4.39 -9.23 -38.00
N GLN A 28 4.95 -10.42 -37.83
CA GLN A 28 4.73 -11.25 -36.64
C GLN A 28 5.25 -10.59 -35.36
N ARG A 29 6.35 -9.82 -35.43
CA ARG A 29 6.91 -9.07 -34.30
C ARG A 29 6.18 -7.76 -33.98
N LEU A 30 5.39 -7.25 -34.91
CA LEU A 30 4.65 -6.00 -34.77
C LEU A 30 3.15 -6.21 -34.56
N ASN A 31 2.65 -7.44 -34.70
CA ASN A 31 1.25 -7.74 -34.44
C ASN A 31 0.87 -7.50 -32.95
N THR A 32 -0.13 -6.69 -32.64
CA THR A 32 -0.57 -6.42 -31.27
C THR A 32 -1.85 -7.13 -30.88
N ASP A 33 -2.52 -7.88 -31.78
CA ASP A 33 -3.85 -8.46 -31.55
C ASP A 33 -3.96 -9.22 -30.21
N ALA A 34 -2.96 -10.06 -29.91
CA ALA A 34 -2.94 -10.84 -28.67
C ALA A 34 -2.74 -9.97 -27.42
N LEU A 35 -1.98 -8.86 -27.53
CA LEU A 35 -1.80 -7.90 -26.45
C LEU A 35 -3.07 -7.06 -26.25
N GLU A 36 -3.73 -6.65 -27.33
CA GLU A 36 -5.00 -5.94 -27.31
C GLU A 36 -6.08 -6.78 -26.61
N ALA A 37 -6.28 -8.02 -27.07
CA ALA A 37 -7.25 -8.94 -26.48
C ALA A 37 -6.94 -9.25 -25.01
N ARG A 38 -5.65 -9.35 -24.65
CA ARG A 38 -5.22 -9.52 -23.25
C ARG A 38 -5.55 -8.29 -22.41
N LEU A 39 -5.17 -7.09 -22.86
CA LEU A 39 -5.38 -5.85 -22.14
C LEU A 39 -6.87 -5.60 -21.88
N VAL A 40 -7.71 -5.70 -22.91
CA VAL A 40 -9.17 -5.52 -22.79
C VAL A 40 -9.76 -6.51 -21.77
N ARG A 41 -9.40 -7.79 -21.87
CA ARG A 41 -9.88 -8.81 -20.94
C ARG A 41 -9.44 -8.52 -19.50
N GLU A 42 -8.17 -8.23 -19.28
CA GLU A 42 -7.60 -8.02 -17.95
C GLU A 42 -8.13 -6.74 -17.31
N VAL A 43 -8.26 -5.65 -18.06
CA VAL A 43 -8.86 -4.39 -17.58
C VAL A 43 -10.31 -4.63 -17.16
N ASN A 44 -11.13 -5.22 -18.01
CA ASN A 44 -12.53 -5.49 -17.67
C ASN A 44 -12.67 -6.44 -16.47
N THR A 45 -11.76 -7.40 -16.32
CA THR A 45 -11.75 -8.29 -15.15
C THR A 45 -11.43 -7.53 -13.86
N LEU A 46 -10.39 -6.69 -13.86
CA LEU A 46 -9.96 -5.99 -12.64
C LEU A 46 -10.83 -4.78 -12.29
N THR A 47 -11.42 -4.10 -13.27
CA THR A 47 -12.36 -2.99 -13.01
C THR A 47 -13.59 -3.46 -12.20
N HIS A 48 -14.03 -4.71 -12.41
CA HIS A 48 -15.18 -5.30 -11.72
C HIS A 48 -14.78 -6.30 -10.63
N ALA A 49 -13.49 -6.39 -10.29
CA ALA A 49 -13.04 -7.30 -9.25
C ALA A 49 -13.55 -6.87 -7.87
N GLU A 50 -14.03 -7.84 -7.11
CA GLU A 50 -14.31 -7.67 -5.69
C GLU A 50 -13.00 -7.70 -4.88
N HIS A 51 -13.02 -7.08 -3.70
CA HIS A 51 -11.86 -7.01 -2.80
C HIS A 51 -12.19 -7.68 -1.45
N PRO A 52 -12.34 -9.02 -1.43
CA PRO A 52 -12.64 -9.75 -0.19
C PRO A 52 -11.48 -9.63 0.80
N ARG A 53 -11.80 -9.42 2.07
CA ARG A 53 -10.83 -9.34 3.17
C ARG A 53 -11.47 -9.67 4.52
N PRO A 54 -10.71 -10.18 5.50
CA PRO A 54 -11.22 -10.33 6.86
C PRO A 54 -11.60 -8.97 7.45
N ALA A 55 -12.87 -8.79 7.85
CA ALA A 55 -13.29 -7.60 8.59
C ALA A 55 -12.60 -7.57 9.96
N HIS A 56 -12.07 -6.41 10.36
CA HIS A 56 -11.39 -6.29 11.65
C HIS A 56 -12.36 -6.11 12.81
N VAL A 57 -13.61 -5.72 12.58
CA VAL A 57 -14.64 -5.61 13.63
C VAL A 57 -15.64 -6.77 13.59
N THR A 58 -16.40 -6.95 14.67
CA THR A 58 -17.45 -7.97 14.76
C THR A 58 -18.66 -7.44 15.54
N PRO A 59 -19.87 -7.42 14.97
CA PRO A 59 -20.19 -7.74 13.57
C PRO A 59 -19.67 -6.68 12.57
N PRO A 60 -19.37 -7.05 11.31
CA PRO A 60 -19.03 -6.08 10.27
C PRO A 60 -20.24 -5.25 9.82
N ARG A 61 -19.99 -4.09 9.24
CA ARG A 61 -20.99 -3.27 8.53
C ARG A 61 -21.18 -3.84 7.11
N ALA A 62 -22.42 -4.00 6.68
CA ALA A 62 -22.73 -4.47 5.33
C ALA A 62 -22.23 -3.50 4.24
N GLY A 63 -21.83 -4.04 3.07
CA GLY A 63 -21.33 -3.28 1.93
C GLY A 63 -19.81 -3.12 1.88
N THR A 64 -19.32 -2.36 0.90
CA THR A 64 -17.87 -2.14 0.71
C THR A 64 -17.37 -0.92 1.48
N PHE A 65 -16.06 -0.84 1.70
CA PHE A 65 -15.41 0.39 2.19
C PHE A 65 -15.73 1.60 1.29
N ALA A 66 -15.71 1.41 -0.03
CA ALA A 66 -16.06 2.46 -1.00
C ALA A 66 -17.47 3.02 -0.76
N ASP A 67 -18.47 2.15 -0.62
CA ASP A 67 -19.87 2.54 -0.37
C ASP A 67 -20.03 3.30 0.95
N ALA A 68 -19.29 2.87 1.99
CA ALA A 68 -19.31 3.51 3.29
C ALA A 68 -18.59 4.88 3.31
N LEU A 69 -17.58 5.06 2.45
CA LEU A 69 -16.81 6.29 2.32
C LEU A 69 -17.48 7.33 1.42
N GLU A 70 -18.23 6.89 0.41
CA GLU A 70 -18.85 7.73 -0.63
C GLU A 70 -19.55 9.00 -0.10
N PRO A 71 -20.39 8.95 0.97
CA PRO A 71 -21.05 10.15 1.49
C PRO A 71 -20.10 11.25 1.96
N TRP A 72 -18.84 10.90 2.25
CA TRP A 72 -17.84 11.77 2.84
C TRP A 72 -16.82 12.30 1.84
N VAL A 73 -16.74 11.72 0.63
CA VAL A 73 -15.72 12.06 -0.39
C VAL A 73 -15.70 13.56 -0.68
N ALA A 74 -16.87 14.17 -0.92
CA ALA A 74 -16.99 15.60 -1.21
C ALA A 74 -16.53 16.49 -0.03
N SER A 75 -16.71 16.04 1.21
CA SER A 75 -16.27 16.75 2.40
C SER A 75 -14.76 16.62 2.62
N LEU A 76 -14.17 15.48 2.26
CA LEU A 76 -12.73 15.21 2.38
C LEU A 76 -11.88 16.04 1.42
N VAL A 77 -12.34 16.17 0.17
CA VAL A 77 -11.61 16.92 -0.86
C VAL A 77 -11.85 18.42 -0.79
N ARG A 78 -12.80 18.88 0.03
CA ARG A 78 -13.02 20.30 0.26
C ARG A 78 -11.75 20.90 0.85
N PRO A 79 -11.24 22.03 0.31
CA PRO A 79 -10.11 22.71 0.91
C PRO A 79 -10.40 22.98 2.39
N PRO A 80 -9.42 22.80 3.29
CA PRO A 80 -9.58 23.21 4.67
C PRO A 80 -10.04 24.66 4.68
N HIS A 81 -11.03 24.98 5.52
CA HIS A 81 -11.48 26.36 5.69
C HIS A 81 -10.27 27.26 5.93
N ALA A 82 -10.34 28.51 5.44
CA ALA A 82 -9.26 29.51 5.32
C ALA A 82 -8.60 29.95 6.64
N ALA A 83 -8.37 29.01 7.56
CA ALA A 83 -7.41 29.15 8.61
C ALA A 83 -6.02 29.30 7.95
N PRO A 84 -5.23 30.29 8.38
CA PRO A 84 -3.87 30.42 7.90
C PRO A 84 -3.12 29.11 8.14
N ALA A 85 -2.34 28.67 7.15
CA ALA A 85 -1.47 27.51 7.32
C ALA A 85 -0.56 27.76 8.54
N PRO A 86 -0.34 26.75 9.39
CA PRO A 86 0.59 26.90 10.51
C PRO A 86 1.96 27.34 9.98
N GLY A 87 2.66 28.16 10.76
CA GLY A 87 4.05 28.49 10.45
C GLY A 87 4.89 27.21 10.34
N ALA A 88 5.99 27.26 9.57
CA ALA A 88 6.83 26.08 9.35
C ALA A 88 7.31 25.41 10.65
N GLU A 89 7.57 26.22 11.68
CA GLU A 89 7.95 25.73 13.01
C GLU A 89 6.80 24.98 13.71
N ASP A 90 5.59 25.52 13.68
CA ASP A 90 4.41 24.86 14.26
C ASP A 90 4.11 23.56 13.51
N ALA A 91 4.19 23.56 12.18
CA ALA A 91 4.01 22.35 11.38
C ALA A 91 5.02 21.26 11.78
N ALA A 92 6.30 21.60 11.93
CA ALA A 92 7.35 20.67 12.37
C ALA A 92 7.11 20.15 13.79
N ARG A 93 6.64 21.00 14.71
CA ARG A 93 6.28 20.58 16.08
C ARG A 93 5.08 19.65 16.08
N CYS A 94 4.03 19.94 15.29
CA CYS A 94 2.87 19.07 15.18
C CYS A 94 3.23 17.70 14.61
N GLU A 95 4.09 17.68 13.60
CA GLU A 95 4.64 16.44 13.06
C GLU A 95 5.44 15.67 14.11
N ALA A 96 6.33 16.34 14.85
CA ALA A 96 7.13 15.71 15.90
C ALA A 96 6.27 15.17 17.06
N VAL A 97 5.18 15.84 17.44
CA VAL A 97 4.21 15.31 18.41
C VAL A 97 3.51 14.09 17.84
N THR A 98 3.02 14.17 16.59
CA THR A 98 2.28 13.08 15.92
C THR A 98 3.13 11.82 15.79
N GLU A 99 4.41 11.96 15.45
CA GLU A 99 5.37 10.86 15.39
C GLU A 99 5.90 10.42 16.76
N GLY A 100 5.50 11.09 17.85
CA GLY A 100 5.96 10.79 19.19
C GLY A 100 7.43 11.07 19.48
N ARG A 101 8.07 11.94 18.69
CA ARG A 101 9.41 12.45 18.98
C ARG A 101 9.44 13.43 20.15
N ILE A 102 8.31 14.10 20.42
CA ILE A 102 8.15 15.03 21.56
C ILE A 102 6.80 14.82 22.27
N PRO A 103 6.65 15.27 23.53
CA PRO A 103 5.43 15.08 24.32
C PRO A 103 4.23 15.86 23.76
N VAL A 104 3.01 15.36 24.01
CA VAL A 104 1.76 16.05 23.59
C VAL A 104 1.56 17.41 24.26
N ALA A 105 2.22 17.68 25.39
CA ALA A 105 2.21 18.97 26.05
C ALA A 105 2.85 20.08 25.18
N SER A 106 3.69 19.70 24.21
CA SER A 106 4.32 20.61 23.25
C SER A 106 3.48 20.81 21.98
N LEU A 107 2.27 20.26 21.90
CA LEU A 107 1.39 20.39 20.72
C LEU A 107 0.95 21.84 20.54
N PRO A 108 1.26 22.48 19.39
CA PRO A 108 0.74 23.81 19.07
C PRO A 108 -0.79 23.87 19.09
N THR A 109 -1.34 24.96 19.63
CA THR A 109 -2.80 25.17 19.74
C THR A 109 -3.51 25.04 18.39
N ALA A 110 -2.91 25.60 17.32
CA ALA A 110 -3.48 25.52 15.98
C ALA A 110 -3.70 24.07 15.48
N CYS A 111 -2.80 23.16 15.83
CA CYS A 111 -2.93 21.75 15.45
C CYS A 111 -3.98 21.01 16.29
N ARG A 112 -4.11 21.38 17.57
CA ARG A 112 -5.20 20.86 18.41
C ARG A 112 -6.56 21.32 17.88
N GLU A 113 -6.71 22.60 17.57
CA GLU A 113 -7.95 23.16 17.01
C GLU A 113 -8.28 22.58 15.63
N ALA A 114 -7.27 22.34 14.78
CA ALA A 114 -7.46 21.68 13.50
C ALA A 114 -7.97 20.24 13.68
N LEU A 115 -7.38 19.48 14.60
CA LEU A 115 -7.86 18.14 14.94
C LEU A 115 -9.29 18.19 15.49
N ASP A 116 -9.58 19.07 16.44
CA ASP A 116 -10.92 19.18 17.05
C ASP A 116 -12.00 19.49 16.00
N ARG A 117 -11.67 20.33 15.01
CA ARG A 117 -12.55 20.67 13.88
C ARG A 117 -12.82 19.49 12.96
N ASP A 118 -11.78 18.74 12.61
CA ASP A 118 -11.85 17.67 11.61
C ASP A 118 -12.20 16.29 12.21
N ARG A 119 -12.10 16.15 13.54
CA ARG A 119 -12.36 14.91 14.29
C ARG A 119 -13.68 14.24 13.91
N PRO A 120 -14.83 14.92 13.75
CA PRO A 120 -16.06 14.26 13.35
C PRO A 120 -15.94 13.57 11.99
N LEU A 121 -15.35 14.24 10.99
CA LEU A 121 -15.14 13.68 9.66
C LEU A 121 -14.14 12.52 9.70
N MET A 122 -13.02 12.70 10.40
CA MET A 122 -12.01 11.66 10.62
C MET A 122 -12.66 10.38 11.16
N ARG A 123 -13.48 10.49 12.22
CA ARG A 123 -14.17 9.33 12.82
C ARG A 123 -15.15 8.65 11.85
N GLN A 124 -15.85 9.41 11.00
CA GLN A 124 -16.73 8.82 9.99
C GLN A 124 -15.94 8.04 8.92
N VAL A 125 -14.79 8.56 8.50
CA VAL A 125 -13.89 7.86 7.56
C VAL A 125 -13.31 6.59 8.18
N LEU A 126 -12.86 6.67 9.44
CA LEU A 126 -12.36 5.50 10.17
C LEU A 126 -13.45 4.44 10.34
N ALA A 127 -14.68 4.84 10.69
CA ALA A 127 -15.82 3.93 10.79
C ALA A 127 -16.22 3.29 9.44
N ALA A 128 -15.91 3.91 8.30
CA ALA A 128 -16.13 3.27 7.00
C ALA A 128 -15.29 2.00 6.83
N THR A 129 -14.14 1.89 7.50
CA THR A 129 -13.27 0.70 7.44
C THR A 129 -13.94 -0.55 8.03
N HIS A 130 -15.01 -0.39 8.82
CA HIS A 130 -15.78 -1.47 9.44
C HIS A 130 -16.62 -2.29 8.45
N ALA A 131 -16.65 -1.88 7.18
CA ALA A 131 -17.28 -2.60 6.08
C ALA A 131 -16.82 -4.07 6.00
N GLU A 132 -17.71 -4.95 5.52
CA GLU A 132 -17.45 -6.40 5.36
C GLU A 132 -16.36 -6.67 4.32
N SER A 133 -16.31 -5.88 3.25
CA SER A 133 -15.36 -6.02 2.15
C SER A 133 -14.62 -4.71 1.88
N GLY A 134 -13.47 -4.83 1.23
CA GLY A 134 -12.66 -3.68 0.83
C GLY A 134 -13.12 -3.08 -0.49
N GLY A 135 -12.22 -2.33 -1.10
CA GLY A 135 -12.45 -1.63 -2.36
C GLY A 135 -12.49 -0.13 -2.16
N LEU A 136 -11.87 0.60 -3.08
CA LEU A 136 -11.76 2.04 -3.02
C LEU A 136 -12.83 2.72 -3.89
N PRO A 137 -13.22 3.97 -3.55
CA PRO A 137 -13.97 4.82 -4.45
C PRO A 137 -13.32 4.87 -5.83
N GLU A 138 -14.14 5.00 -6.87
CA GLU A 138 -13.72 4.92 -8.27
C GLU A 138 -12.50 5.83 -8.54
N GLU A 139 -12.48 7.05 -7.99
CA GLU A 139 -11.43 8.04 -8.16
C GLU A 139 -10.03 7.58 -7.73
N LEU A 140 -9.95 6.68 -6.74
CA LEU A 140 -8.69 6.17 -6.22
C LEU A 140 -8.21 4.91 -6.92
N ARG A 141 -9.06 4.23 -7.70
CA ARG A 141 -8.65 3.00 -8.39
C ARG A 141 -7.77 3.35 -9.60
N PRO A 142 -6.65 2.65 -9.83
CA PRO A 142 -5.76 2.91 -10.96
C PRO A 142 -6.43 2.81 -12.33
N LEU A 143 -7.46 1.94 -12.43
CA LEU A 143 -8.15 1.62 -13.67
C LEU A 143 -9.39 2.48 -13.97
N SER A 144 -9.68 3.49 -13.17
CA SER A 144 -10.87 4.32 -13.35
C SER A 144 -10.70 5.50 -14.29
N GLY A 145 -9.52 5.68 -14.89
CA GLY A 145 -9.26 6.72 -15.88
C GLY A 145 -8.07 7.63 -15.54
N PRO A 146 -7.79 8.61 -16.42
CA PRO A 146 -6.60 9.44 -16.36
C PRO A 146 -6.73 10.70 -15.50
N ASP A 147 -7.87 10.98 -14.86
CA ASP A 147 -8.01 12.15 -13.98
C ASP A 147 -7.16 11.99 -12.71
N VAL A 148 -5.96 12.55 -12.75
CA VAL A 148 -4.99 12.50 -11.65
C VAL A 148 -5.33 13.53 -10.56
N SER A 149 -6.00 14.64 -10.91
CA SER A 149 -6.20 15.76 -9.98
C SER A 149 -7.16 15.40 -8.85
N ARG A 150 -8.29 14.77 -9.18
CA ARG A 150 -9.27 14.32 -8.18
C ARG A 150 -8.70 13.20 -7.30
N ARG A 151 -7.96 12.27 -7.92
CA ARG A 151 -7.25 11.19 -7.23
C ARG A 151 -6.25 11.73 -6.21
N ASP A 152 -5.40 12.67 -6.62
CA ASP A 152 -4.39 13.28 -5.75
C ASP A 152 -5.03 14.05 -4.59
N ALA A 153 -6.11 14.79 -4.84
CA ALA A 153 -6.83 15.51 -3.80
C ALA A 153 -7.41 14.56 -2.73
N LEU A 154 -8.04 13.46 -3.16
CA LEU A 154 -8.61 12.47 -2.24
C LEU A 154 -7.51 11.68 -1.50
N ALA A 155 -6.44 11.29 -2.19
CA ALA A 155 -5.26 10.66 -1.58
C ALA A 155 -4.63 11.54 -0.49
N GLN A 156 -4.47 12.84 -0.76
CA GLN A 156 -3.98 13.81 0.23
C GLN A 156 -4.95 13.96 1.41
N ALA A 157 -6.26 13.97 1.16
CA ALA A 157 -7.25 14.03 2.23
C ALA A 157 -7.19 12.80 3.16
N LEU A 158 -7.09 11.59 2.59
CA LEU A 158 -6.96 10.36 3.37
C LEU A 158 -5.62 10.28 4.12
N ARG A 159 -4.54 10.83 3.55
CA ARG A 159 -3.27 11.02 4.26
C ARG A 159 -3.44 11.88 5.52
N ARG A 160 -4.15 13.01 5.40
CA ARG A 160 -4.46 13.88 6.55
C ARG A 160 -5.30 13.15 7.61
N VAL A 161 -6.28 12.32 7.21
CA VAL A 161 -7.07 11.51 8.15
C VAL A 161 -6.16 10.57 8.96
N LEU A 162 -5.18 9.92 8.32
CA LEU A 162 -4.20 9.06 9.01
C LEU A 162 -3.31 9.85 9.98
N GLU A 163 -2.83 11.03 9.57
CA GLU A 163 -2.05 11.93 10.43
C GLU A 163 -2.87 12.40 11.65
N GLN A 164 -4.13 12.76 11.44
CA GLN A 164 -5.06 13.17 12.49
C GLN A 164 -5.39 12.01 13.45
N ALA A 165 -5.58 10.79 12.93
CA ALA A 165 -5.85 9.62 13.75
C ALA A 165 -4.65 9.24 14.64
N ALA A 166 -3.42 9.36 14.10
CA ALA A 166 -2.21 9.19 14.89
C ALA A 166 -2.13 10.22 16.03
N LEU A 167 -2.43 11.49 15.75
CA LEU A 167 -2.44 12.55 16.76
C LEU A 167 -3.53 12.35 17.83
N GLU A 168 -4.75 12.03 17.43
CA GLU A 168 -5.86 11.72 18.34
C GLU A 168 -5.50 10.55 19.27
N THR A 169 -4.91 9.48 18.73
CA THR A 169 -4.45 8.32 19.51
C THR A 169 -3.50 8.77 20.62
N ARG A 170 -2.51 9.62 20.31
CA ARG A 170 -1.56 10.12 21.31
C ARG A 170 -2.21 11.00 22.37
N LEU A 171 -3.17 11.83 21.97
CA LEU A 171 -3.92 12.67 22.92
C LEU A 171 -4.78 11.82 23.86
N LEU A 172 -5.40 10.75 23.36
CA LEU A 172 -6.18 9.80 24.15
C LEU A 172 -5.29 9.06 25.16
N VAL A 173 -4.13 8.54 24.75
CA VAL A 173 -3.15 7.90 25.64
C VAL A 173 -2.71 8.86 26.74
N ALA A 174 -2.30 10.08 26.38
CA ALA A 174 -1.87 11.08 27.36
C ALA A 174 -2.99 11.52 28.31
N GLY A 175 -4.25 11.42 27.88
CA GLY A 175 -5.43 11.67 28.71
C GLY A 175 -5.89 10.47 29.55
N GLY A 176 -5.16 9.34 29.54
CA GLY A 176 -5.52 8.12 30.27
C GLY A 176 -6.64 7.30 29.63
N ASN A 177 -7.00 7.57 28.37
CA ASN A 177 -8.05 6.88 27.62
C ASN A 177 -7.41 5.87 26.63
N ALA A 178 -6.67 4.90 27.15
CA ALA A 178 -5.90 3.96 26.33
C ALA A 178 -6.80 3.04 25.47
N ASP A 179 -7.91 2.52 26.02
CA ASP A 179 -8.79 1.62 25.26
C ASP A 179 -9.41 2.30 24.01
N PRO A 180 -9.99 3.53 24.11
CA PRO A 180 -10.39 4.30 22.94
C PRO A 180 -9.23 4.67 21.99
N ALA A 181 -8.00 4.83 22.51
CA ALA A 181 -6.83 5.07 21.69
C ALA A 181 -6.51 3.85 20.81
N VAL A 182 -6.64 2.63 21.37
CA VAL A 182 -6.49 1.38 20.60
C VAL A 182 -7.54 1.30 19.49
N ASP A 183 -8.79 1.66 19.75
CA ASP A 183 -9.84 1.66 18.70
C ASP A 183 -9.49 2.59 17.54
N THR A 184 -9.08 3.83 17.85
CA THR A 184 -8.67 4.82 16.85
C THR A 184 -7.46 4.33 16.04
N CYS A 185 -6.46 3.76 16.73
CA CYS A 185 -5.28 3.18 16.10
C CYS A 185 -5.66 2.02 15.15
N VAL A 186 -6.45 1.05 15.61
CA VAL A 186 -6.83 -0.13 14.83
C VAL A 186 -7.60 0.30 13.57
N ASP A 187 -8.51 1.26 13.69
CA ASP A 187 -9.24 1.78 12.52
C ASP A 187 -8.33 2.56 11.56
N ALA A 188 -7.31 3.27 12.05
CA ALA A 188 -6.32 3.95 11.19
C ALA A 188 -5.43 2.94 10.43
N LEU A 189 -5.06 1.84 11.07
CA LEU A 189 -4.36 0.72 10.42
C LEU A 189 -5.28 0.02 9.41
N ALA A 190 -6.57 -0.12 9.72
CA ALA A 190 -7.57 -0.62 8.79
C ALA A 190 -7.69 0.27 7.55
N LEU A 191 -7.78 1.59 7.71
CA LEU A 191 -7.77 2.55 6.60
C LEU A 191 -6.50 2.38 5.75
N SER A 192 -5.35 2.19 6.38
CA SER A 192 -4.09 1.95 5.68
C SER A 192 -4.12 0.66 4.85
N ARG A 193 -4.79 -0.40 5.32
CA ARG A 193 -5.04 -1.62 4.53
C ARG A 193 -5.99 -1.36 3.38
N GLU A 194 -7.10 -0.65 3.60
CA GLU A 194 -8.06 -0.31 2.53
C GLU A 194 -7.40 0.44 1.38
N LEU A 195 -6.49 1.37 1.69
CA LEU A 195 -5.71 2.10 0.67
C LEU A 195 -4.84 1.18 -0.19
N ALA A 196 -4.34 0.07 0.37
CA ALA A 196 -3.60 -0.92 -0.40
C ALA A 196 -4.52 -1.80 -1.27
N LEU A 197 -5.78 -2.00 -0.86
CA LEU A 197 -6.76 -2.86 -1.54
C LEU A 197 -7.41 -2.13 -2.74
N GLY A 198 -6.79 -2.27 -3.92
CA GLY A 198 -7.31 -1.72 -5.18
C GLY A 198 -6.84 -0.30 -5.50
N GLY A 199 -5.85 0.22 -4.76
CA GLY A 199 -5.24 1.54 -4.98
C GLY A 199 -3.94 1.51 -5.80
N GLY A 200 -3.53 0.35 -6.32
CA GLY A 200 -2.24 0.19 -6.98
C GLY A 200 -1.06 0.60 -6.08
N LEU A 201 0.08 0.92 -6.70
CA LEU A 201 1.33 1.24 -6.01
C LEU A 201 1.21 2.54 -5.22
N ALA A 202 0.42 3.50 -5.72
CA ALA A 202 0.12 4.73 -4.99
C ALA A 202 -0.62 4.42 -3.68
N GLY A 203 -1.62 3.55 -3.73
CA GLY A 203 -2.33 3.04 -2.55
C GLY A 203 -1.42 2.29 -1.56
N GLN A 204 -0.51 1.45 -2.06
CA GLN A 204 0.49 0.79 -1.22
C GLN A 204 1.43 1.79 -0.52
N ARG A 205 1.88 2.84 -1.22
CA ARG A 205 2.71 3.90 -0.62
C ARG A 205 1.97 4.67 0.47
N LEU A 206 0.69 4.97 0.25
CA LEU A 206 -0.16 5.59 1.28
C LEU A 206 -0.38 4.65 2.48
N SER A 207 -0.54 3.35 2.23
CA SER A 207 -0.62 2.32 3.26
C SER A 207 0.64 2.27 4.14
N VAL A 208 1.81 2.25 3.50
CA VAL A 208 3.12 2.32 4.17
C VAL A 208 3.27 3.59 4.99
N HIS A 209 2.86 4.74 4.42
CA HIS A 209 2.86 6.01 5.12
C HIS A 209 1.97 5.95 6.37
N GLY A 210 0.73 5.45 6.23
CA GLY A 210 -0.20 5.29 7.34
C GLY A 210 0.38 4.48 8.49
N TYR A 211 0.89 3.28 8.21
CA TYR A 211 1.58 2.45 9.21
C TYR A 211 2.78 3.15 9.82
N THR A 212 3.59 3.87 9.02
CA THR A 212 4.76 4.59 9.54
C THR A 212 4.34 5.69 10.53
N ARG A 213 3.25 6.41 10.23
CA ARG A 213 2.75 7.52 11.04
C ARG A 213 2.05 7.05 12.31
N THR A 214 1.26 5.99 12.24
CA THR A 214 0.48 5.50 13.39
C THR A 214 1.27 4.55 14.28
N TRP A 215 2.37 3.97 13.79
CA TRP A 215 3.17 2.93 14.45
C TRP A 215 3.36 3.12 15.96
N ARG A 216 4.05 4.20 16.34
CA ARG A 216 4.38 4.45 17.74
C ARG A 216 3.16 4.77 18.58
N ALA A 217 2.23 5.57 18.05
CA ALA A 217 0.99 5.90 18.75
C ALA A 217 0.16 4.65 19.06
N CYS A 218 0.12 3.71 18.13
CA CYS A 218 -0.49 2.40 18.29
C CYS A 218 0.20 1.55 19.35
N ALA A 219 1.54 1.51 19.34
CA ALA A 219 2.31 0.78 20.35
C ALA A 219 2.07 1.35 21.76
N ASP A 220 2.16 2.68 21.91
CA ASP A 220 1.90 3.39 23.18
C ASP A 220 0.47 3.12 23.68
N ALA A 221 -0.52 3.10 22.77
CA ALA A 221 -1.91 2.81 23.11
C ALA A 221 -2.11 1.36 23.56
N LEU A 222 -1.48 0.40 22.88
CA LEU A 222 -1.57 -1.01 23.25
C LEU A 222 -0.91 -1.28 24.59
N ASP A 223 0.29 -0.76 24.85
CA ASP A 223 1.01 -0.93 26.13
C ASP A 223 0.15 -0.41 27.31
N ALA A 224 -0.50 0.73 27.14
CA ALA A 224 -1.35 1.35 28.17
C ALA A 224 -2.78 0.77 28.30
N ALA A 225 -3.21 -0.10 27.39
CA ALA A 225 -4.60 -0.57 27.33
C ALA A 225 -4.92 -1.64 28.39
N SER A 226 -6.22 -1.86 28.64
CA SER A 226 -6.69 -2.95 29.49
C SER A 226 -6.39 -4.32 28.85
N VAL A 227 -6.20 -5.35 29.69
CA VAL A 227 -5.90 -6.72 29.23
C VAL A 227 -6.98 -7.25 28.28
N GLY A 228 -8.25 -6.98 28.58
CA GLY A 228 -9.37 -7.35 27.72
C GLY A 228 -9.24 -6.71 26.34
N ARG A 229 -8.94 -5.41 26.29
CA ARG A 229 -8.76 -4.69 25.03
C ARG A 229 -7.54 -5.17 24.25
N LYS A 230 -6.41 -5.48 24.92
CA LYS A 230 -5.20 -6.04 24.30
C LYS A 230 -5.49 -7.34 23.54
N ARG A 231 -6.24 -8.27 24.14
CA ARG A 231 -6.65 -9.54 23.49
C ARG A 231 -7.52 -9.31 22.27
N GLU A 232 -8.51 -8.42 22.37
CA GLU A 232 -9.36 -8.07 21.24
C GLU A 232 -8.52 -7.45 20.12
N ALA A 233 -7.62 -6.53 20.46
CA ALA A 233 -6.73 -5.87 19.50
C ALA A 233 -5.83 -6.87 18.78
N ALA A 234 -5.24 -7.85 19.49
CA ALA A 234 -4.42 -8.89 18.86
C ALA A 234 -5.20 -9.64 17.75
N ALA A 235 -6.46 -9.99 18.01
CA ALA A 235 -7.32 -10.64 17.02
C ALA A 235 -7.66 -9.70 15.85
N GLN A 236 -7.94 -8.42 16.11
CA GLN A 236 -8.20 -7.41 15.08
C GLN A 236 -6.97 -7.18 14.19
N LEU A 237 -5.81 -6.97 14.79
CA LEU A 237 -4.52 -6.75 14.11
C LEU A 237 -4.12 -7.95 13.27
N THR A 238 -4.38 -9.17 13.75
CA THR A 238 -4.18 -10.40 12.95
C THR A 238 -5.03 -10.39 11.69
N ARG A 239 -6.33 -10.06 11.79
CA ARG A 239 -7.22 -9.93 10.63
C ARG A 239 -6.80 -8.82 9.67
N LEU A 240 -6.26 -7.71 10.19
CA LEU A 240 -5.69 -6.64 9.37
C LEU A 240 -4.47 -7.13 8.59
N HIS A 241 -3.55 -7.82 9.27
CA HIS A 241 -2.33 -8.37 8.66
C HIS A 241 -2.64 -9.38 7.56
N GLU A 242 -3.57 -10.30 7.81
CA GLU A 242 -4.00 -11.32 6.84
C GLU A 242 -4.76 -10.73 5.63
N GLY A 243 -5.28 -9.50 5.74
CA GLY A 243 -6.10 -8.85 4.73
C GLY A 243 -5.36 -8.00 3.69
N PHE A 244 -4.03 -8.00 3.66
CA PHE A 244 -3.26 -7.26 2.65
C PHE A 244 -3.25 -7.97 1.29
N PRO A 245 -3.37 -7.23 0.17
CA PRO A 245 -3.27 -7.84 -1.15
C PRO A 245 -1.82 -8.22 -1.47
N PRO A 246 -1.61 -9.30 -2.26
CA PRO A 246 -0.28 -9.63 -2.76
C PRO A 246 0.23 -8.50 -3.67
N LEU A 247 1.54 -8.25 -3.63
CA LEU A 247 2.14 -7.16 -4.39
C LEU A 247 2.07 -7.41 -5.90
N SER A 248 2.07 -8.68 -6.33
CA SER A 248 1.88 -9.02 -7.75
C SER A 248 0.53 -8.58 -8.32
N LEU A 249 -0.52 -8.50 -7.49
CA LEU A 249 -1.83 -8.00 -7.88
C LEU A 249 -1.79 -6.47 -8.04
N THR A 250 -1.22 -5.76 -7.07
CA THR A 250 -1.00 -4.31 -7.16
C THR A 250 -0.22 -3.94 -8.43
N LEU A 251 0.91 -4.61 -8.69
CA LEU A 251 1.70 -4.36 -9.89
C LEU A 251 0.98 -4.75 -11.18
N HIS A 252 0.01 -5.66 -11.10
CA HIS A 252 -0.83 -5.98 -12.24
C HIS A 252 -1.73 -4.81 -12.60
N GLU A 253 -2.44 -4.24 -11.62
CA GLU A 253 -3.33 -3.09 -11.79
C GLU A 253 -2.56 -1.88 -12.35
N ASP A 254 -1.41 -1.56 -11.76
CA ASP A 254 -0.57 -0.45 -12.26
C ASP A 254 -0.04 -0.69 -13.67
N SER A 255 0.27 -1.95 -14.01
CA SER A 255 0.78 -2.29 -15.34
C SER A 255 -0.29 -2.10 -16.40
N LEU A 256 -1.53 -2.47 -16.11
CA LEU A 256 -2.63 -2.23 -17.03
C LEU A 256 -2.95 -0.73 -17.16
N ALA A 257 -3.00 0.00 -16.04
CA ALA A 257 -3.22 1.45 -16.05
C ALA A 257 -2.11 2.18 -16.85
N ALA A 258 -0.86 1.78 -16.67
CA ALA A 258 0.27 2.35 -17.40
C ALA A 258 0.23 1.97 -18.89
N GLN A 259 -0.17 0.74 -19.25
CA GLN A 259 -0.37 0.34 -20.64
C GLN A 259 -1.48 1.16 -21.32
N LEU A 260 -2.60 1.39 -20.64
CA LEU A 260 -3.68 2.25 -21.15
C LEU A 260 -3.22 3.70 -21.31
N THR A 261 -2.40 4.21 -20.39
CA THR A 261 -1.84 5.57 -20.51
C THR A 261 -0.85 5.66 -21.68
N ALA A 262 0.00 4.65 -21.83
CA ALA A 262 1.17 4.73 -22.71
C ALA A 262 0.96 4.14 -24.11
N PHE A 263 -0.05 3.29 -24.35
CA PHE A 263 -0.21 2.54 -25.62
C PHE A 263 -1.65 2.49 -26.15
N ARG A 264 -2.62 3.13 -25.50
CA ARG A 264 -4.03 3.04 -25.92
C ARG A 264 -4.27 3.54 -27.35
N ASP A 265 -3.52 4.52 -27.83
CA ASP A 265 -3.60 4.99 -29.22
C ASP A 265 -3.15 3.96 -30.26
N LEU A 266 -2.48 2.87 -29.84
CA LEU A 266 -2.12 1.75 -30.71
C LEU A 266 -3.22 0.68 -30.82
N LEU A 267 -4.26 0.75 -29.99
CA LEU A 267 -5.38 -0.18 -29.99
C LEU A 267 -6.29 0.04 -31.20
N SER A 268 -6.85 -1.05 -31.72
CA SER A 268 -7.94 -0.99 -32.70
C SER A 268 -9.19 -0.29 -32.16
N ASP A 269 -10.02 0.26 -33.04
CA ASP A 269 -11.30 0.89 -32.66
C ASP A 269 -12.22 -0.08 -31.90
N GLU A 270 -12.25 -1.34 -32.33
CA GLU A 270 -12.99 -2.41 -31.66
C GLU A 270 -12.49 -2.59 -30.23
N ALA A 271 -11.17 -2.78 -30.02
CA ALA A 271 -10.61 -2.93 -28.68
C ALA A 271 -10.87 -1.71 -27.79
N ARG A 272 -10.79 -0.48 -28.34
CA ARG A 272 -11.09 0.75 -27.60
C ARG A 272 -12.55 0.85 -27.17
N SER A 273 -13.48 0.39 -28.00
CA SER A 273 -14.92 0.40 -27.69
C SER A 273 -15.30 -0.55 -26.54
N LEU A 274 -14.45 -1.52 -26.22
CA LEU A 274 -14.64 -2.50 -25.16
C LEU A 274 -14.01 -2.08 -23.81
N LEU A 275 -13.31 -0.94 -23.76
CA LEU A 275 -12.71 -0.42 -22.53
C LEU A 275 -13.70 0.49 -21.77
N PRO A 276 -13.51 0.69 -20.46
CA PRO A 276 -14.28 1.68 -19.71
C PRO A 276 -14.18 3.07 -20.34
N VAL A 277 -15.33 3.77 -20.40
CA VAL A 277 -15.50 5.10 -21.04
C VAL A 277 -14.51 6.15 -20.50
N THR A 278 -14.09 6.00 -19.25
CA THR A 278 -13.16 6.90 -18.58
C THR A 278 -11.76 6.94 -19.22
N TRP A 279 -11.41 5.98 -20.08
CA TRP A 279 -10.12 5.94 -20.79
C TRP A 279 -10.13 6.62 -22.17
N MET A 280 -11.19 7.35 -22.54
CA MET A 280 -11.41 7.80 -23.93
C MET A 280 -10.54 8.97 -24.46
N ASP A 281 -9.65 9.61 -23.68
CA ASP A 281 -8.93 10.83 -24.13
C ASP A 281 -7.37 10.87 -23.95
N ALA A 282 -6.62 9.96 -24.57
CA ALA A 282 -5.16 9.95 -24.58
C ALA A 282 -4.64 10.39 -25.97
N PRO A 283 -3.68 11.33 -26.05
CA PRO A 283 -3.14 11.79 -27.32
C PRO A 283 -2.34 10.69 -28.03
N SER A 284 -2.39 10.67 -29.37
CA SER A 284 -1.54 9.78 -30.17
C SER A 284 -0.06 10.19 -30.05
N LEU A 285 0.83 9.23 -29.82
CA LEU A 285 2.28 9.50 -29.75
C LEU A 285 3.01 8.98 -31.01
N PRO A 286 4.04 9.69 -31.51
CA PRO A 286 4.76 9.30 -32.71
C PRO A 286 5.49 7.95 -32.56
N GLY A 287 5.82 7.31 -33.69
CA GLY A 287 6.66 6.10 -33.70
C GLY A 287 5.93 4.79 -33.41
N ALA A 288 4.79 4.53 -34.07
CA ALA A 288 3.96 3.34 -33.83
C ALA A 288 4.74 2.00 -33.85
N LEU A 289 5.71 1.83 -34.76
CA LEU A 289 6.49 0.59 -34.87
C LEU A 289 7.38 0.34 -33.65
N SER A 290 8.17 1.33 -33.23
CA SER A 290 9.03 1.20 -32.04
C SER A 290 8.18 1.05 -30.78
N ARG A 291 7.03 1.76 -30.70
CA ARG A 291 6.11 1.66 -29.56
C ARG A 291 5.41 0.30 -29.45
N ARG A 292 5.10 -0.38 -30.56
CA ARG A 292 4.60 -1.76 -30.55
C ARG A 292 5.62 -2.76 -29.99
N LEU A 293 6.89 -2.59 -30.33
CA LEU A 293 7.98 -3.39 -29.75
C LEU A 293 8.15 -3.07 -28.26
N GLN A 294 8.09 -1.79 -27.88
CA GLN A 294 8.15 -1.36 -26.48
C GLN A 294 7.00 -1.94 -25.66
N TRP A 295 5.77 -1.92 -26.18
CA TRP A 295 4.61 -2.48 -25.47
C TRP A 295 4.79 -3.97 -25.16
N ARG A 296 5.28 -4.76 -26.13
CA ARG A 296 5.61 -6.17 -25.90
C ARG A 296 6.66 -6.38 -24.81
N GLN A 297 7.75 -5.61 -24.86
CA GLN A 297 8.80 -5.70 -23.85
C GLN A 297 8.25 -5.31 -22.47
N TRP A 298 7.45 -4.24 -22.39
CA TRP A 298 6.81 -3.79 -21.15
C TRP A 298 5.97 -4.90 -20.52
N VAL A 299 5.10 -5.53 -21.29
CA VAL A 299 4.24 -6.63 -20.81
C VAL A 299 5.11 -7.79 -20.29
N ALA A 300 6.15 -8.16 -21.04
CA ALA A 300 7.06 -9.24 -20.62
C ALA A 300 7.82 -8.90 -19.33
N ASP A 301 8.26 -7.66 -19.15
CA ASP A 301 8.97 -7.23 -17.94
C ASP A 301 8.05 -7.10 -16.74
N SER A 302 6.82 -6.64 -16.95
CA SER A 302 5.79 -6.63 -15.91
C SER A 302 5.47 -8.06 -15.45
N ASP A 303 5.32 -9.02 -16.36
CA ASP A 303 5.05 -10.41 -16.01
C ASP A 303 6.23 -11.04 -15.23
N ARG A 304 7.47 -10.76 -15.63
CA ARG A 304 8.67 -11.21 -14.89
C ARG A 304 8.74 -10.64 -13.48
N LEU A 305 8.46 -9.34 -13.34
CA LEU A 305 8.45 -8.67 -12.05
C LEU A 305 7.37 -9.27 -11.13
N ARG A 306 6.16 -9.46 -11.64
CA ARG A 306 5.03 -10.05 -10.91
C ARG A 306 5.33 -11.48 -10.43
N ALA A 307 6.10 -12.25 -11.19
CA ALA A 307 6.48 -13.60 -10.82
C ALA A 307 7.46 -13.69 -9.61
N VAL A 308 8.07 -12.57 -9.20
CA VAL A 308 9.10 -12.57 -8.15
C VAL A 308 8.75 -11.73 -6.92
N VAL A 309 7.84 -10.76 -7.03
CA VAL A 309 7.56 -9.78 -5.97
C VAL A 309 6.90 -10.35 -4.71
N ASP A 310 6.21 -11.49 -4.83
CA ASP A 310 5.58 -12.17 -3.68
C ASP A 310 6.47 -13.27 -3.08
N GLN A 311 7.70 -13.43 -3.57
CA GLN A 311 8.65 -14.37 -2.97
C GLN A 311 9.11 -13.89 -1.58
N PRO A 312 9.58 -14.80 -0.70
CA PRO A 312 10.19 -14.42 0.57
C PRO A 312 11.34 -13.41 0.38
N VAL A 313 11.51 -12.49 1.34
CA VAL A 313 12.40 -11.31 1.25
C VAL A 313 13.76 -11.61 0.61
N GLU A 314 14.48 -12.62 1.09
CA GLU A 314 15.82 -12.97 0.59
C GLU A 314 15.81 -13.55 -0.84
N ALA A 315 14.81 -14.39 -1.16
CA ALA A 315 14.65 -14.92 -2.52
C ALA A 315 14.28 -13.80 -3.50
N ARG A 316 13.35 -12.93 -3.08
CA ARG A 316 12.93 -11.76 -3.84
C ARG A 316 14.07 -10.78 -4.09
N ARG A 317 14.88 -10.43 -3.09
CA ARG A 317 16.06 -9.55 -3.26
C ARG A 317 17.00 -10.07 -4.35
N ARG A 318 17.32 -11.37 -4.32
CA ARG A 318 18.15 -12.01 -5.35
C ARG A 318 17.50 -11.96 -6.74
N ALA A 319 16.21 -12.29 -6.82
CA ALA A 319 15.47 -12.29 -8.08
C ALA A 319 15.37 -10.88 -8.68
N MET A 320 15.10 -9.86 -7.85
CA MET A 320 15.07 -8.45 -8.26
C MET A 320 16.43 -7.97 -8.78
N SER A 321 17.52 -8.27 -8.07
CA SER A 321 18.87 -7.96 -8.54
C SER A 321 19.18 -8.59 -9.90
N ALA A 322 18.72 -9.83 -10.14
CA ALA A 322 18.86 -10.49 -11.43
C ALA A 322 18.01 -9.82 -12.53
N LEU A 323 16.80 -9.35 -12.20
CA LEU A 323 15.98 -8.57 -13.13
C LEU A 323 16.64 -7.23 -13.49
N ASP A 324 17.21 -6.52 -12.51
CA ASP A 324 17.87 -5.23 -12.75
C ASP A 324 19.15 -5.40 -13.57
N ALA A 325 19.96 -6.42 -13.29
CA ALA A 325 21.13 -6.77 -14.08
C ALA A 325 20.76 -7.09 -15.54
N ARG A 326 19.62 -7.75 -15.76
CA ARG A 326 19.10 -8.03 -17.10
C ARG A 326 18.64 -6.74 -17.80
N LYS A 327 17.84 -5.91 -17.13
CA LYS A 327 17.38 -4.61 -17.68
C LYS A 327 18.54 -3.70 -18.06
N ALA A 328 19.64 -3.74 -17.30
CA ALA A 328 20.83 -2.97 -17.62
C ALA A 328 21.42 -3.30 -19.01
N GLN A 329 21.19 -4.51 -19.52
CA GLN A 329 21.66 -5.00 -20.82
C GLN A 329 20.66 -4.75 -21.97
N GLU A 330 19.44 -4.30 -21.67
CA GLU A 330 18.39 -4.10 -22.67
C GLU A 330 18.54 -2.75 -23.41
N HIS A 331 18.29 -2.77 -24.71
CA HIS A 331 18.48 -1.61 -25.61
C HIS A 331 17.36 -0.56 -25.50
N PHE A 332 16.19 -0.94 -25.00
CA PHE A 332 15.05 -0.03 -24.81
C PHE A 332 14.81 0.16 -23.31
N ARG A 333 15.28 1.29 -22.76
CA ARG A 333 14.98 1.69 -21.39
C ARG A 333 13.80 2.65 -21.40
N GLN A 334 12.82 2.42 -20.54
CA GLN A 334 11.69 3.32 -20.35
C GLN A 334 11.56 3.70 -18.88
N GLU A 335 11.65 5.00 -18.61
CA GLU A 335 11.54 5.56 -17.26
C GLU A 335 10.13 5.39 -16.67
N ASP A 336 9.10 5.29 -17.53
CA ASP A 336 7.70 5.16 -17.11
C ASP A 336 7.23 3.72 -16.86
N ALA A 337 8.05 2.71 -17.15
CA ALA A 337 7.68 1.30 -16.97
C ALA A 337 7.29 1.01 -15.51
N VAL A 338 6.30 0.13 -15.24
CA VAL A 338 5.97 -0.25 -13.84
C VAL A 338 7.18 -0.80 -13.11
N SER A 339 8.05 -1.50 -13.83
CA SER A 339 9.30 -2.03 -13.32
C SER A 339 10.38 -0.96 -13.07
N ALA A 340 10.17 0.27 -13.54
CA ALA A 340 10.95 1.47 -13.20
C ALA A 340 10.27 2.32 -12.11
N ARG A 341 8.93 2.19 -11.94
CA ARG A 341 8.16 2.88 -10.90
C ARG A 341 8.25 2.23 -9.51
N LEU A 342 8.46 0.91 -9.45
CA LEU A 342 8.70 0.18 -8.20
C LEU A 342 10.20 0.23 -7.86
N SER A 343 10.57 1.04 -6.88
CA SER A 343 11.95 1.13 -6.43
C SER A 343 12.29 0.05 -5.39
N SER A 344 13.57 -0.19 -5.14
CA SER A 344 14.00 -1.01 -3.99
C SER A 344 13.54 -0.42 -2.66
N GLU A 345 13.48 0.91 -2.56
CA GLU A 345 12.99 1.62 -1.37
C GLU A 345 11.50 1.35 -1.13
N ASP A 346 10.66 1.32 -2.17
CA ASP A 346 9.25 0.96 -2.05
C ASP A 346 9.08 -0.46 -1.49
N MET A 347 9.87 -1.41 -1.99
CA MET A 347 9.86 -2.79 -1.54
C MET A 347 10.26 -2.92 -0.07
N GLU A 348 11.36 -2.27 0.32
CA GLU A 348 11.81 -2.25 1.71
C GLU A 348 10.77 -1.61 2.63
N ALA A 349 10.11 -0.55 2.18
CA ALA A 349 9.08 0.12 2.97
C ALA A 349 7.82 -0.73 3.14
N MET A 350 7.43 -1.53 2.13
CA MET A 350 6.35 -2.52 2.25
C MET A 350 6.72 -3.67 3.19
N ASP A 351 7.97 -4.12 3.16
CA ASP A 351 8.47 -5.13 4.11
C ASP A 351 8.48 -4.59 5.54
N LEU A 352 8.93 -3.35 5.75
CA LEU A 352 8.87 -2.67 7.03
C LEU A 352 7.43 -2.51 7.52
N ARG A 353 6.45 -2.26 6.63
CA ARG A 353 5.03 -2.24 7.00
C ARG A 353 4.57 -3.60 7.51
N ALA A 354 4.88 -4.70 6.81
CA ALA A 354 4.50 -6.04 7.24
C ALA A 354 5.09 -6.38 8.61
N LEU A 355 6.38 -6.07 8.79
CA LEU A 355 7.11 -6.30 10.04
C LEU A 355 6.59 -5.45 11.20
N ARG A 356 6.21 -4.19 10.93
CA ARG A 356 5.46 -3.37 11.89
C ARG A 356 4.16 -4.07 12.28
N SER A 357 3.34 -4.46 11.31
CA SER A 357 2.09 -5.17 11.61
C SER A 357 2.29 -6.40 12.51
N GLU A 358 3.30 -7.23 12.24
CA GLU A 358 3.68 -8.36 13.09
C GLU A 358 4.07 -7.91 14.51
N ALA A 359 4.81 -6.81 14.64
CA ALA A 359 5.29 -6.32 15.92
C ALA A 359 4.16 -5.75 16.80
N LEU A 360 3.11 -5.15 16.25
CA LEU A 360 1.92 -4.77 17.05
C LEU A 360 1.12 -5.98 17.52
N ILE A 361 1.02 -7.02 16.68
CA ILE A 361 0.38 -8.29 17.07
C ILE A 361 1.16 -8.90 18.24
N ALA A 362 2.49 -9.05 18.07
CA ALA A 362 3.36 -9.57 19.13
C ALA A 362 3.27 -8.73 20.41
N LEU A 363 3.27 -7.39 20.30
CA LEU A 363 3.12 -6.49 21.44
C LEU A 363 1.84 -6.81 22.23
N ALA A 364 0.70 -6.84 21.54
CA ALA A 364 -0.60 -7.08 22.16
C ALA A 364 -0.69 -8.47 22.81
N GLU A 365 -0.16 -9.51 22.16
CA GLU A 365 -0.15 -10.89 22.67
C GLU A 365 0.77 -11.07 23.88
N VAL A 366 2.02 -10.60 23.76
CA VAL A 366 3.05 -10.74 24.81
C VAL A 366 2.62 -10.03 26.08
N ASP A 367 2.10 -8.82 25.94
CA ASP A 367 1.72 -8.01 27.08
C ASP A 367 0.43 -8.52 27.76
N ALA A 368 -0.56 -8.97 26.98
CA ALA A 368 -1.73 -9.65 27.51
C ALA A 368 -1.34 -10.92 28.29
N GLU A 369 -0.48 -11.76 27.71
CA GLU A 369 0.00 -12.98 28.38
C GLU A 369 0.76 -12.65 29.67
N ARG A 370 1.63 -11.63 29.65
CA ARG A 370 2.34 -11.18 30.85
C ARG A 370 1.37 -10.69 31.92
N ALA A 371 0.35 -9.92 31.55
CA ALA A 371 -0.64 -9.40 32.49
C ALA A 371 -1.43 -10.52 33.19
N GLU A 372 -1.64 -11.63 32.50
CA GLU A 372 -2.38 -12.78 33.02
C GLU A 372 -1.52 -13.73 33.85
N LYS A 373 -0.30 -14.00 33.39
CA LYS A 373 0.58 -15.02 33.99
C LYS A 373 1.59 -14.43 34.98
N GLY A 374 1.74 -13.10 35.00
CA GLY A 374 2.72 -12.38 35.82
C GLY A 374 4.18 -12.61 35.38
N GLN A 375 4.39 -13.19 34.20
CA GLN A 375 5.72 -13.49 33.65
C GLN A 375 5.72 -13.25 32.14
N TRP A 376 6.84 -12.76 31.61
CA TRP A 376 7.01 -12.65 30.17
C TRP A 376 6.96 -14.05 29.50
N PRO A 377 6.33 -14.18 28.33
CA PRO A 377 6.37 -15.42 27.57
C PRO A 377 7.80 -15.76 27.15
N LYS A 378 8.09 -17.06 27.04
CA LYS A 378 9.43 -17.55 26.65
C LYS A 378 9.70 -17.43 25.15
N ALA A 379 8.66 -17.30 24.33
CA ALA A 379 8.73 -17.21 22.89
C ALA A 379 7.51 -16.44 22.37
N LEU A 380 7.66 -15.84 21.19
CA LEU A 380 6.55 -15.23 20.46
C LEU A 380 5.67 -16.31 19.82
N ALA A 381 4.43 -15.94 19.49
CA ALA A 381 3.55 -16.80 18.72
C ALA A 381 4.15 -17.10 17.33
N THR A 382 3.79 -18.26 16.76
CA THR A 382 4.32 -18.74 15.48
C THR A 382 4.05 -17.81 14.29
N LYS A 383 3.11 -16.87 14.41
CA LYS A 383 2.76 -15.90 13.37
C LYS A 383 3.73 -14.71 13.24
N THR A 384 4.76 -14.62 14.09
CA THR A 384 5.73 -13.50 14.07
C THR A 384 7.17 -14.01 13.94
N ALA A 385 7.42 -14.86 12.94
CA ALA A 385 8.72 -15.51 12.73
C ALA A 385 9.88 -14.52 12.44
N SER A 386 9.55 -13.28 12.07
CA SER A 386 10.50 -12.20 11.77
C SER A 386 10.97 -11.44 13.01
N LEU A 387 10.46 -11.80 14.19
CA LEU A 387 10.67 -11.09 15.45
C LEU A 387 11.27 -12.00 16.53
N VAL A 388 11.97 -11.39 17.48
CA VAL A 388 12.53 -12.03 18.67
C VAL A 388 12.12 -11.22 19.90
N LEU A 389 11.70 -11.93 20.95
CA LEU A 389 11.41 -11.38 22.26
C LEU A 389 12.61 -11.55 23.18
N GLU A 390 13.01 -10.48 23.84
CA GLU A 390 14.11 -10.46 24.79
C GLU A 390 13.64 -9.88 26.11
N SER A 391 13.58 -10.73 27.14
CA SER A 391 13.35 -10.26 28.50
C SER A 391 14.61 -9.55 28.98
N VAL A 392 14.46 -8.27 29.34
CA VAL A 392 15.53 -7.47 29.95
C VAL A 392 15.55 -7.77 31.45
N ASP A 393 14.37 -7.68 32.09
CA ASP A 393 14.15 -8.05 33.48
C ASP A 393 12.66 -8.38 33.73
N ALA A 394 12.26 -8.47 35.00
CA ALA A 394 10.87 -8.76 35.40
C ALA A 394 9.88 -7.64 35.04
N SER A 395 10.37 -6.42 34.83
CA SER A 395 9.59 -5.22 34.51
C SER A 395 9.67 -4.80 33.04
N GLN A 396 10.62 -5.33 32.27
CA GLN A 396 10.83 -4.91 30.88
C GLN A 396 11.14 -6.07 29.93
N ALA A 397 10.60 -5.98 28.72
CA ALA A 397 10.95 -6.83 27.60
C ALA A 397 11.07 -6.00 26.30
N ILE A 398 11.81 -6.52 25.33
CA ILE A 398 12.05 -5.87 24.04
C ILE A 398 11.63 -6.82 22.92
N ILE A 399 10.81 -6.33 21.99
CA ILE A 399 10.55 -7.00 20.71
C ILE A 399 11.41 -6.35 19.63
N ARG A 400 12.24 -7.17 18.95
CA ARG A 400 13.12 -6.72 17.86
C ARG A 400 13.05 -7.61 16.63
N SER A 401 13.31 -7.02 15.47
CA SER A 401 13.44 -7.75 14.21
C SER A 401 14.71 -8.59 14.17
N CYS A 402 14.60 -9.83 13.69
CA CYS A 402 15.76 -10.67 13.33
C CYS A 402 16.10 -10.60 11.83
N VAL A 403 15.33 -9.84 11.04
CA VAL A 403 15.53 -9.72 9.59
C VAL A 403 16.64 -8.71 9.28
N ARG A 404 17.68 -9.17 8.59
CA ARG A 404 18.83 -8.32 8.23
C ARG A 404 18.41 -7.21 7.27
N GLY A 405 18.81 -5.98 7.60
CA GLY A 405 18.51 -4.77 6.81
C GLY A 405 17.09 -4.24 6.97
N LEU A 406 16.24 -4.88 7.79
CA LEU A 406 14.89 -4.40 8.09
C LEU A 406 14.74 -4.30 9.62
N THR A 407 15.10 -3.14 10.16
CA THR A 407 14.99 -2.87 11.59
C THR A 407 13.98 -1.75 11.83
N PRO A 408 12.69 -2.06 12.08
CA PRO A 408 11.84 -1.11 12.78
C PRO A 408 12.49 -0.83 14.14
N GLU A 409 12.15 0.32 14.71
CA GLU A 409 12.54 0.63 16.07
C GLU A 409 12.02 -0.46 17.01
N ALA A 410 12.89 -0.91 17.91
CA ALA A 410 12.54 -1.94 18.86
C ALA A 410 11.39 -1.45 19.75
N LEU A 411 10.41 -2.32 19.97
CA LEU A 411 9.32 -2.02 20.90
C LEU A 411 9.76 -2.41 22.30
N LEU A 412 9.77 -1.43 23.20
CA LEU A 412 9.95 -1.65 24.63
C LEU A 412 8.58 -1.89 25.25
N LEU A 413 8.46 -2.98 25.99
CA LEU A 413 7.28 -3.33 26.77
C LEU A 413 7.57 -3.07 28.24
N ASN A 414 6.65 -2.41 28.92
CA ASN A 414 6.76 -2.18 30.34
C ASN A 414 5.70 -3.00 31.07
N ALA A 415 6.09 -3.67 32.14
CA ALA A 415 5.12 -4.28 33.04
C ALA A 415 4.27 -3.18 33.67
N ASP A 416 2.94 -3.34 33.63
CA ASP A 416 2.01 -2.52 34.41
C ASP A 416 2.54 -2.35 35.84
N ALA A 417 2.67 -1.09 36.28
CA ALA A 417 3.03 -0.81 37.65
C ALA A 417 1.97 -1.45 38.57
N PRO A 418 2.36 -2.12 39.67
CA PRO A 418 1.40 -2.67 40.61
C PRO A 418 0.49 -1.52 41.06
N ALA A 419 -0.82 -1.68 40.87
CA ALA A 419 -1.80 -0.69 41.27
C ALA A 419 -1.52 -0.28 42.72
N THR A 420 -1.08 0.96 42.91
CA THR A 420 -0.80 1.45 44.26
C THR A 420 -2.11 1.37 45.04
N SER A 421 -2.06 0.82 46.26
CA SER A 421 -3.23 0.48 47.10
C SER A 421 -4.17 1.66 47.41
N GLN A 422 -3.90 2.86 46.91
CA GLN A 422 -4.80 4.02 46.92
C GLN A 422 -5.85 4.00 45.81
N GLN A 423 -5.60 3.38 44.65
CA GLN A 423 -6.60 3.28 43.57
C GLN A 423 -7.72 2.26 43.89
N ALA A 424 -7.43 1.23 44.69
CA ALA A 424 -8.43 0.27 45.15
C ALA A 424 -9.40 0.81 46.21
N ARG A 425 -9.16 2.02 46.77
CA ARG A 425 -10.05 2.66 47.75
C ARG A 425 -11.02 3.68 47.15
N PHE A 426 -10.94 3.96 45.85
CA PHE A 426 -11.81 4.91 45.15
C PHE A 426 -12.50 4.29 43.92
N GLN A 427 -12.85 3.01 43.99
CA GLN A 427 -13.90 2.47 43.14
C GLN A 427 -15.18 2.34 44.01
N PRO A 428 -16.28 3.03 43.64
CA PRO A 428 -17.54 2.96 44.38
C PRO A 428 -18.20 1.57 44.33
#